data_AF-A0A068MT59-F1
#
_entry.id   AF-A0A068MT59-F1
#
_cell.length_a   1.000
_cell.length_b   1.000
_cell.length_c   1.000
_cell.angle_alpha   90.00
_cell.angle_beta   90.00
_cell.angle_gamma   90.00
#
_symmetry.space_group_name_H-M   'P 1'
#
loop_
_entity.id
_entity.type
_entity.pdbx_description
1 polymer ?
#
loop_
_entity_poly.entity_id
_entity_poly.type
_entity_poly.pdbx_seq_one_letter_code
_entity_poly.pdbx_strand_id
1 'polypeptide(L)'
;MWLLLLILAVITYFVVKSNAAPITRTPIWMLWLVLMTPATLWTIWAMVYGPDAPLPPLLLLGPFLVCPLLYWWLVQKGRIVSDKQTQGNGVTAPDNLQGKDAKPAEQAPRPINAAEEKSLRDCFPWGVYYLQQLDYRPQAILCRGKLQVAPEMAYERVKSNVEDAFGDRFLVLFQESLQGQPFFALVPNPAQAKEDNVSNGEKLHKPWLALTLLMLTGFTTTMVGAEMAGLTPAELQVGIQTLKVGLPYSLGILTILGCHELSHYWAAIHYKIRTTLPYFIPIPFFLGTFGAFIQMKSPVPHRKALFDVAIAGPLGGLVVALPILWWGLTQSTVEPMPENTNLLRFDALDYRFSLLMTLISKAALGNQLGANTVLDLHPLAIAGYIGLIVTALNLMPFGQLDGGHIIHAMLGQRAAVVTGQITRVAMVLLSFIRSDFFIWAIILLLMPVGDQPALNDVSELDDRRDLLGIVAIAILILILLPVPPPVAQWLQI
;
A
#
# COMPACT_ATOMS: atom_id res chain seq x y z
N MET A 1 -8.99 -9.09 24.99
CA MET A 1 -7.57 -9.47 24.78
C MET A 1 -7.41 -10.81 24.05
N TRP A 2 -7.94 -11.92 24.59
CA TRP A 2 -7.84 -13.25 23.93
C TRP A 2 -8.49 -13.34 22.54
N LEU A 3 -9.66 -12.72 22.35
CA LEU A 3 -10.30 -12.65 21.04
C LEU A 3 -9.42 -11.92 20.01
N LEU A 4 -8.82 -10.80 20.41
CA LEU A 4 -7.89 -10.03 19.56
C LEU A 4 -6.62 -10.82 19.26
N LEU A 5 -6.06 -11.54 20.24
CA LEU A 5 -4.91 -12.41 20.03
C LEU A 5 -5.23 -13.57 19.08
N LEU A 6 -6.44 -14.13 19.16
CA LEU A 6 -6.89 -15.21 18.27
C LEU A 6 -7.10 -14.70 16.84
N ILE A 7 -7.71 -13.53 16.67
CA ILE A 7 -7.85 -12.88 15.37
C ILE A 7 -6.47 -12.57 14.77
N LEU A 8 -5.58 -11.97 15.57
CA LEU A 8 -4.21 -11.66 15.16
C LEU A 8 -3.42 -12.94 14.80
N ALA A 9 -3.60 -14.02 15.56
CA ALA A 9 -2.97 -15.33 15.30
C ALA A 9 -3.38 -15.91 13.94
N VAL A 10 -4.68 -15.86 13.61
CA VAL A 10 -5.20 -16.36 12.33
C VAL A 10 -4.68 -15.50 11.18
N ILE A 11 -4.77 -14.17 11.29
CA ILE A 11 -4.31 -13.24 10.25
C ILE A 11 -2.81 -13.43 9.99
N THR A 12 -1.99 -13.41 11.03
CA THR A 12 -0.53 -13.57 10.90
C THR A 12 -0.15 -14.92 10.29
N TYR A 13 -0.88 -16.01 10.60
CA TYR A 13 -0.63 -17.31 10.01
C TYR A 13 -0.87 -17.30 8.50
N PHE A 14 -2.00 -16.76 8.05
CA PHE A 14 -2.31 -16.67 6.62
C PHE A 14 -1.35 -15.74 5.87
N VAL A 15 -0.92 -14.65 6.49
CA VAL A 15 0.07 -13.72 5.93
C VAL A 15 1.42 -14.41 5.75
N VAL A 16 1.94 -15.08 6.78
CA VAL A 16 3.21 -15.82 6.69
C VAL A 16 3.13 -16.95 5.68
N LYS A 17 2.00 -17.68 5.63
CA LYS A 17 1.77 -18.72 4.63
C LYS A 17 1.77 -18.17 3.21
N SER A 18 1.16 -17.02 2.96
CA SER A 18 1.07 -16.44 1.61
C SER A 18 2.38 -15.80 1.16
N ASN A 19 3.10 -15.16 2.09
CA ASN A 19 4.29 -14.35 1.76
C ASN A 19 5.61 -15.10 1.95
N ALA A 20 5.75 -15.96 2.95
CA ALA A 20 7.02 -16.63 3.26
C ALA A 20 7.15 -18.03 2.65
N ALA A 21 6.04 -18.77 2.50
CA ALA A 21 6.07 -20.12 1.92
C ALA A 21 6.75 -20.24 0.53
N PRO A 22 6.64 -19.25 -0.39
CA PRO A 22 7.33 -19.34 -1.68
C PRO A 22 8.84 -19.01 -1.62
N ILE A 23 9.33 -18.42 -0.52
CA ILE A 23 10.68 -17.82 -0.45
C ILE A 23 11.64 -18.68 0.37
N THR A 24 11.14 -19.46 1.33
CA THR A 24 11.96 -20.20 2.30
C THR A 24 11.41 -21.59 2.59
N ARG A 25 12.32 -22.56 2.81
CA ARG A 25 12.01 -23.91 3.31
C ARG A 25 11.76 -23.95 4.82
N THR A 26 11.91 -22.82 5.53
CA THR A 26 11.61 -22.80 6.96
C THR A 26 10.13 -23.09 7.18
N PRO A 27 9.80 -23.95 8.16
CA PRO A 27 8.42 -24.32 8.42
C PRO A 27 7.62 -23.09 8.88
N ILE A 28 6.45 -22.90 8.27
CA ILE A 28 5.57 -21.73 8.45
C ILE A 28 5.22 -21.51 9.92
N TRP A 29 4.98 -22.59 10.68
CA TRP A 29 4.63 -22.50 12.10
C TRP A 29 5.74 -21.83 12.93
N MET A 30 7.00 -21.97 12.52
CA MET A 30 8.13 -21.42 13.25
C MET A 30 8.29 -19.91 12.97
N LEU A 31 8.11 -19.50 11.71
CA LEU A 31 8.06 -18.08 11.33
C LEU A 31 6.86 -17.37 11.96
N TRP A 32 5.71 -18.04 11.99
CA TRP A 32 4.50 -17.56 12.63
C TRP A 32 4.70 -17.39 14.15
N LEU A 33 5.31 -18.38 14.81
CA LEU A 33 5.57 -18.33 16.25
C LEU A 33 6.48 -17.15 16.61
N VAL A 34 7.54 -16.90 15.83
CA VAL A 34 8.42 -15.75 16.03
C VAL A 34 7.65 -14.43 15.93
N LEU A 35 6.75 -14.30 14.94
CA LEU A 35 5.94 -13.10 14.75
C LEU A 35 4.89 -12.89 15.87
N MET A 36 4.37 -13.98 16.44
CA MET A 36 3.38 -13.94 17.52
C MET A 36 3.98 -13.74 18.92
N THR A 37 5.28 -13.98 19.09
CA THR A 37 5.99 -13.87 20.39
C THR A 37 5.73 -12.55 21.15
N PRO A 38 5.75 -11.36 20.52
CA PRO A 38 5.47 -10.12 21.24
C PRO A 38 4.03 -10.06 21.77
N ALA A 39 3.06 -10.41 20.93
CA ALA A 39 1.64 -10.39 21.30
C ALA A 39 1.31 -11.41 22.39
N THR A 40 1.91 -12.61 22.36
CA THR A 40 1.72 -13.63 23.38
C THR A 40 2.37 -13.25 24.71
N LEU A 41 3.61 -12.74 24.69
CA LEU A 41 4.30 -12.28 25.89
C LEU A 41 3.54 -11.18 26.61
N TRP A 42 2.99 -10.22 25.88
CA TRP A 42 2.24 -9.11 26.47
C TRP A 42 0.88 -9.54 27.00
N THR A 43 0.20 -10.44 26.30
CA THR A 43 -1.07 -11.01 26.77
C THR A 43 -0.87 -11.82 28.05
N ILE A 44 0.24 -12.57 28.16
CA ILE A 44 0.61 -13.30 29.37
C ILE A 44 0.98 -12.33 30.50
N TRP A 45 1.77 -11.29 30.21
CA TRP A 45 2.13 -10.28 31.21
C TRP A 45 0.91 -9.59 31.81
N ALA A 46 -0.01 -9.11 30.97
CA ALA A 46 -1.24 -8.48 31.41
C ALA A 46 -2.19 -9.43 32.17
N MET A 47 -2.06 -10.74 31.97
CA MET A 47 -2.80 -11.75 32.74
C MET A 47 -2.20 -11.98 34.13
N VAL A 48 -0.87 -11.98 34.25
CA VAL A 48 -0.17 -12.27 35.51
C VAL A 48 -0.15 -11.06 36.44
N TYR A 49 0.05 -9.86 35.88
CA TYR A 49 0.26 -8.64 36.66
C TYR A 49 -0.92 -7.65 36.58
N GLY A 50 -1.94 -7.96 35.77
CA GLY A 50 -3.08 -7.09 35.51
C GLY A 50 -2.84 -6.12 34.34
N PRO A 51 -3.92 -5.57 33.74
CA PRO A 51 -3.84 -4.72 32.55
C PRO A 51 -3.15 -3.37 32.78
N ASP A 52 -3.14 -2.88 34.03
CA ASP A 52 -2.59 -1.57 34.40
C ASP A 52 -1.12 -1.64 34.87
N ALA A 53 -0.54 -2.84 34.95
CA ALA A 53 0.85 -3.01 35.40
C ALA A 53 1.84 -2.63 34.28
N PRO A 54 2.81 -1.72 34.53
CA PRO A 54 3.76 -1.30 33.51
C PRO A 54 4.63 -2.47 33.06
N LEU A 55 4.69 -2.69 31.74
CA LEU A 55 5.57 -3.70 31.17
C LEU A 55 7.05 -3.28 31.34
N PRO A 56 7.94 -4.19 31.77
CA PRO A 56 9.38 -3.92 31.80
C PRO A 56 9.85 -3.54 30.40
N PRO A 57 10.69 -2.49 30.25
CA PRO A 57 11.15 -2.02 28.93
C PRO A 57 11.80 -3.12 28.10
N LEU A 58 12.47 -4.09 28.75
CA LEU A 58 13.11 -5.23 28.09
C LEU A 58 12.09 -6.23 27.50
N LEU A 59 10.97 -6.47 28.18
CA LEU A 59 9.88 -7.33 27.71
C LEU A 59 8.99 -6.62 26.67
N LEU A 60 8.98 -5.29 26.71
CA LEU A 60 8.30 -4.46 25.72
C LEU A 60 9.13 -4.36 24.41
N LEU A 61 10.37 -3.91 24.50
CA LEU A 61 11.22 -3.63 23.32
C LEU A 61 11.98 -4.85 22.80
N GLY A 62 12.35 -5.79 23.69
CA GLY A 62 13.15 -6.96 23.35
C GLY A 62 12.52 -7.80 22.23
N PRO A 63 11.26 -8.24 22.35
CA PRO A 63 10.59 -8.98 21.29
C PRO A 63 10.45 -8.18 19.98
N PHE A 64 10.21 -6.87 20.05
CA PHE A 64 10.08 -6.03 18.84
C PHE A 64 11.40 -5.82 18.09
N LEU A 65 12.55 -5.89 18.76
CA LEU A 65 13.86 -5.84 18.12
C LEU A 65 14.31 -7.23 17.65
N VAL A 66 14.13 -8.25 18.49
CA VAL A 66 14.68 -9.59 18.27
C VAL A 66 13.83 -10.40 17.30
N CYS A 67 12.50 -10.32 17.37
CA CYS A 67 11.63 -11.13 16.52
C CYS A 67 11.74 -10.80 15.02
N PRO A 68 11.81 -9.52 14.57
CA PRO A 68 12.04 -9.21 13.15
C PRO A 68 13.41 -9.67 12.65
N LEU A 69 14.46 -9.55 13.48
CA LEU A 69 15.80 -10.03 13.15
C LEU A 69 15.85 -11.56 13.03
N LEU A 70 15.22 -12.27 13.99
CA LEU A 70 15.08 -13.73 13.95
C LEU A 70 14.24 -14.18 12.76
N TYR A 71 13.13 -13.50 12.48
CA TYR A 71 12.29 -13.79 11.32
C TYR A 71 13.08 -13.64 10.02
N TRP A 72 13.80 -12.52 9.86
CA TRP A 72 14.66 -12.28 8.70
C TRP A 72 15.77 -13.34 8.58
N TRP A 73 16.44 -13.66 9.68
CA TRP A 73 17.48 -14.68 9.72
C TRP A 73 16.95 -16.08 9.36
N LEU A 74 15.78 -16.46 9.87
CA LEU A 74 15.13 -17.74 9.54
C LEU A 74 14.76 -17.80 8.06
N VAL A 75 14.16 -16.73 7.52
CA VAL A 75 13.84 -16.64 6.09
C VAL A 75 15.11 -16.76 5.25
N GLN A 76 16.20 -16.08 5.62
CA GLN A 76 17.49 -16.16 4.92
C GLN A 76 18.13 -17.54 4.99
N LYS A 77 18.14 -18.16 6.17
CA LYS A 77 18.73 -19.49 6.38
C LYS A 77 18.02 -20.57 5.58
N GLY A 78 16.69 -20.49 5.48
CA GLY A 78 15.90 -21.41 4.66
C GLY A 78 15.70 -20.96 3.22
N ARG A 79 16.34 -19.86 2.78
CA ARG A 79 16.11 -19.28 1.46
C ARG A 79 16.41 -20.32 0.39
N ILE A 80 15.47 -20.51 -0.53
CA ILE A 80 15.65 -21.45 -1.64
C ILE A 80 16.64 -20.80 -2.61
N VAL A 81 17.93 -21.17 -2.50
CA VAL A 81 18.94 -20.87 -3.51
C VAL A 81 18.74 -21.86 -4.65
N SER A 82 18.43 -21.36 -5.84
CA SER A 82 18.28 -22.19 -7.03
C SER A 82 19.68 -22.60 -7.51
N ASP A 83 20.17 -23.73 -7.01
CA ASP A 83 21.48 -24.29 -7.34
C ASP A 83 21.31 -25.35 -8.44
N LYS A 84 21.50 -24.94 -9.70
CA LYS A 84 21.72 -25.85 -10.83
C LYS A 84 22.92 -25.38 -11.65
N GLN A 85 24.06 -25.31 -11.00
CA GLN A 85 25.35 -25.53 -11.65
C GLN A 85 26.16 -26.43 -10.73
N THR A 86 26.27 -27.71 -11.08
CA THR A 86 27.48 -28.58 -11.03
C THR A 86 27.03 -30.04 -11.13
N GLN A 87 27.21 -30.66 -12.29
CA GLN A 87 27.81 -31.98 -12.51
C GLN A 87 27.42 -32.50 -13.90
N GLY A 88 28.43 -32.59 -14.76
CA GLY A 88 28.39 -33.38 -16.00
C GLY A 88 28.77 -34.84 -15.75
N ASN A 89 28.45 -35.64 -16.76
CA ASN A 89 28.91 -37.01 -17.07
C ASN A 89 28.39 -38.18 -16.22
N GLY A 90 27.67 -39.10 -16.88
CA GLY A 90 27.45 -40.46 -16.39
C GLY A 90 26.21 -41.13 -16.96
N VAL A 91 26.40 -41.98 -17.96
CA VAL A 91 25.40 -42.87 -18.57
C VAL A 91 24.88 -43.90 -17.54
N THR A 92 23.57 -44.07 -17.41
CA THR A 92 22.80 -45.35 -17.56
C THR A 92 21.35 -45.16 -17.11
N ALA A 93 20.41 -45.57 -17.97
CA ALA A 93 19.09 -46.06 -17.58
C ALA A 93 19.23 -47.57 -17.24
N PRO A 94 18.28 -48.27 -16.58
CA PRO A 94 16.86 -47.95 -16.49
C PRO A 94 16.13 -48.26 -15.15
N ASP A 95 14.86 -47.87 -15.17
CA ASP A 95 13.69 -48.63 -14.69
C ASP A 95 13.02 -48.31 -13.35
N ASN A 96 11.70 -48.13 -13.50
CA ASN A 96 10.62 -48.23 -12.52
C ASN A 96 10.60 -47.25 -11.34
N LEU A 97 9.68 -46.30 -11.41
CA LEU A 97 8.53 -46.23 -10.49
C LEU A 97 7.47 -45.30 -11.09
N GLN A 98 6.41 -45.90 -11.62
CA GLN A 98 5.12 -45.25 -11.87
C GLN A 98 4.48 -44.89 -10.52
N GLY A 99 3.95 -43.67 -10.40
CA GLY A 99 2.90 -43.40 -9.41
C GLY A 99 2.78 -41.95 -8.96
N LYS A 100 1.72 -41.29 -9.48
CA LYS A 100 0.94 -40.20 -8.89
C LYS A 100 1.41 -38.75 -9.11
N ASP A 101 0.72 -38.12 -10.06
CA ASP A 101 0.15 -36.78 -9.96
C ASP A 101 1.10 -35.64 -9.54
N ALA A 102 2.15 -35.45 -10.32
CA ALA A 102 2.79 -34.14 -10.42
C ALA A 102 1.94 -33.26 -11.35
N LYS A 103 1.24 -32.26 -10.78
CA LYS A 103 0.75 -31.10 -11.54
C LYS A 103 1.90 -30.58 -12.43
N PRO A 104 1.69 -30.27 -13.71
CA PRO A 104 2.77 -29.79 -14.56
C PRO A 104 3.36 -28.52 -13.95
N ALA A 105 4.68 -28.51 -13.84
CA ALA A 105 5.45 -27.36 -13.41
C ALA A 105 4.99 -26.12 -14.20
N GLU A 106 4.62 -25.10 -13.44
CA GLU A 106 4.30 -23.75 -13.90
C GLU A 106 5.38 -23.32 -14.91
N GLN A 107 4.92 -23.04 -16.13
CA GLN A 107 5.69 -23.02 -17.37
C GLN A 107 6.96 -22.16 -17.26
N ALA A 108 8.11 -22.81 -17.08
CA ALA A 108 9.40 -22.18 -17.38
C ALA A 108 9.40 -21.80 -18.88
N PRO A 109 9.98 -20.65 -19.27
CA PRO A 109 10.14 -20.33 -20.69
C PRO A 109 10.83 -21.51 -21.36
N ARG A 110 10.26 -22.00 -22.47
CA ARG A 110 10.98 -22.96 -23.32
C ARG A 110 12.35 -22.37 -23.61
N PRO A 111 13.44 -23.16 -23.51
CA PRO A 111 14.76 -22.69 -23.87
C PRO A 111 14.69 -22.12 -25.29
N ILE A 112 15.09 -20.86 -25.43
CA ILE A 112 15.18 -20.18 -26.73
C ILE A 112 16.13 -21.01 -27.61
N ASN A 113 15.66 -21.44 -28.78
CA ASN A 113 16.49 -22.16 -29.74
C ASN A 113 17.61 -21.23 -30.26
N ALA A 114 18.73 -21.78 -30.74
CA ALA A 114 19.85 -20.98 -31.25
C ALA A 114 19.45 -19.94 -32.33
N ALA A 115 18.42 -20.22 -33.13
CA ALA A 115 17.84 -19.29 -34.10
C ALA A 115 17.01 -18.16 -33.45
N GLU A 116 16.27 -18.48 -32.38
CA GLU A 116 15.55 -17.48 -31.59
C GLU A 116 16.52 -16.59 -30.81
N GLU A 117 17.68 -17.11 -30.34
CA GLU A 117 18.69 -16.27 -29.68
C GLU A 117 19.30 -15.25 -30.64
N LYS A 118 19.57 -15.64 -31.89
CA LYS A 118 20.05 -14.70 -32.91
C LYS A 118 19.02 -13.59 -33.15
N SER A 119 17.76 -13.97 -33.35
CA SER A 119 16.65 -13.03 -33.53
C SER A 119 16.52 -12.08 -32.33
N LEU A 120 16.71 -12.60 -31.12
CA LEU A 120 16.71 -11.82 -29.89
C LEU A 120 17.87 -10.80 -29.85
N ARG A 121 19.08 -11.22 -30.23
CA ARG A 121 20.23 -10.29 -30.31
C ARG A 121 20.02 -9.19 -31.34
N ASP A 122 19.38 -9.52 -32.47
CA ASP A 122 19.04 -8.55 -33.52
C ASP A 122 18.00 -7.51 -33.05
N CYS A 123 17.23 -7.81 -32.00
CA CYS A 123 16.30 -6.86 -31.38
C CYS A 123 17.00 -5.72 -30.62
N PHE A 124 18.32 -5.81 -30.37
CA PHE A 124 19.11 -4.79 -29.65
C PHE A 124 20.15 -4.11 -30.57
N PRO A 125 19.78 -3.02 -31.27
CA PRO A 125 20.71 -2.30 -32.14
C PRO A 125 21.87 -1.70 -31.35
N TRP A 126 23.09 -1.81 -31.89
CA TRP A 126 24.31 -1.30 -31.26
C TRP A 126 24.23 0.19 -30.87
N GLY A 127 23.63 1.02 -31.72
CA GLY A 127 23.47 2.45 -31.47
C GLY A 127 22.38 2.83 -30.47
N VAL A 128 21.62 1.85 -29.95
CA VAL A 128 20.52 2.06 -28.98
C VAL A 128 20.88 1.41 -27.65
N TYR A 129 21.18 0.12 -27.68
CA TYR A 129 21.57 -0.66 -26.51
C TYR A 129 22.59 -1.73 -26.92
N TYR A 130 23.83 -1.58 -26.46
CA TYR A 130 24.90 -2.53 -26.74
C TYR A 130 24.76 -3.76 -25.86
N LEU A 131 24.09 -4.79 -26.36
CA LEU A 131 23.90 -6.07 -25.66
C LEU A 131 25.26 -6.81 -25.51
N GLN A 132 25.65 -7.11 -24.27
CA GLN A 132 26.90 -7.77 -23.93
C GLN A 132 26.68 -9.23 -23.54
N GLN A 133 25.68 -9.50 -22.71
CA GLN A 133 25.47 -10.82 -22.11
C GLN A 133 23.97 -11.12 -21.99
N LEU A 134 23.61 -12.38 -22.28
CA LEU A 134 22.29 -12.94 -22.03
C LEU A 134 22.39 -13.94 -20.87
N ASP A 135 21.69 -13.67 -19.78
CA ASP A 135 21.59 -14.58 -18.65
C ASP A 135 20.20 -15.21 -18.60
N TYR A 136 20.15 -16.53 -18.83
CA TYR A 136 18.93 -17.30 -18.76
C TYR A 136 18.58 -17.64 -17.31
N ARG A 137 17.44 -17.13 -16.82
CA ARG A 137 16.86 -17.47 -15.52
C ARG A 137 15.58 -18.29 -15.71
N PRO A 138 15.14 -19.07 -14.70
CA PRO A 138 13.97 -19.94 -14.81
C PRO A 138 12.65 -19.24 -15.15
N GLN A 139 12.57 -17.92 -14.98
CA GLN A 139 11.35 -17.14 -15.21
C GLN A 139 11.59 -15.88 -16.07
N ALA A 140 12.83 -15.64 -16.51
CA ALA A 140 13.18 -14.43 -17.25
C ALA A 140 14.48 -14.61 -18.04
N ILE A 141 14.64 -13.86 -19.12
CA ILE A 141 15.92 -13.73 -19.83
C ILE A 141 16.44 -12.33 -19.58
N LEU A 142 17.59 -12.23 -18.91
CA LEU A 142 18.20 -10.95 -18.58
C LEU A 142 19.19 -10.57 -19.69
N CYS A 143 18.89 -9.47 -20.36
CA CYS A 143 19.66 -8.89 -21.45
C CYS A 143 20.49 -7.73 -20.87
N ARG A 144 21.76 -8.00 -20.56
CA ARG A 144 22.69 -7.03 -19.98
C ARG A 144 23.56 -6.39 -21.05
N GLY A 145 23.82 -5.11 -20.90
CA GLY A 145 24.50 -4.30 -21.89
C GLY A 145 24.67 -2.86 -21.46
N LYS A 146 25.08 -2.02 -22.41
CA LYS A 146 25.30 -0.58 -22.20
C LYS A 146 24.28 0.23 -22.99
N LEU A 147 23.59 1.12 -22.29
CA LEU A 147 22.66 2.07 -22.88
C LEU A 147 23.43 3.16 -23.65
N GLN A 148 23.01 3.46 -24.88
CA GLN A 148 23.66 4.46 -25.75
C GLN A 148 22.79 5.71 -26.00
N VAL A 149 21.48 5.60 -25.80
CA VAL A 149 20.50 6.68 -26.00
C VAL A 149 19.64 6.87 -24.75
N ALA A 150 18.77 7.88 -24.76
CA ALA A 150 17.85 8.10 -23.65
C ALA A 150 17.02 6.82 -23.32
N PRO A 151 16.77 6.52 -22.03
CA PRO A 151 16.06 5.32 -21.59
C PRO A 151 14.72 5.08 -22.28
N GLU A 152 13.91 6.14 -22.48
CA GLU A 152 12.61 6.05 -23.14
C GLU A 152 12.73 5.59 -24.60
N MET A 153 13.64 6.22 -25.36
CA MET A 153 13.88 5.88 -26.77
C MET A 153 14.40 4.45 -26.91
N ALA A 154 15.30 4.03 -26.00
CA ALA A 154 15.80 2.67 -25.99
C ALA A 154 14.70 1.65 -25.69
N TYR A 155 13.85 1.95 -24.70
CA TYR A 155 12.75 1.07 -24.32
C TYR A 155 11.76 0.89 -25.46
N GLU A 156 11.28 1.97 -26.08
CA GLU A 156 10.32 1.89 -27.19
C GLU A 156 10.89 1.12 -28.37
N ARG A 157 12.16 1.35 -28.73
CA ARG A 157 12.78 0.68 -29.87
C ARG A 157 12.98 -0.82 -29.61
N VAL A 158 13.50 -1.19 -28.45
CA VAL A 158 13.70 -2.59 -28.08
C VAL A 158 12.37 -3.30 -27.95
N LYS A 159 11.38 -2.67 -27.31
CA LYS A 159 10.03 -3.22 -27.16
C LYS A 159 9.40 -3.52 -28.53
N SER A 160 9.40 -2.55 -29.44
CA SER A 160 8.87 -2.74 -30.80
C SER A 160 9.58 -3.88 -31.53
N ASN A 161 10.91 -3.96 -31.47
CA ASN A 161 11.65 -5.03 -32.13
C ASN A 161 11.32 -6.41 -31.56
N VAL A 162 11.15 -6.51 -30.24
CA VAL A 162 10.78 -7.77 -29.58
C VAL A 162 9.35 -8.17 -29.93
N GLU A 163 8.41 -7.22 -29.94
CA GLU A 163 7.01 -7.44 -30.35
C GLU A 163 6.94 -7.88 -31.83
N ASP A 164 7.76 -7.29 -32.71
CA ASP A 164 7.82 -7.69 -34.12
C ASP A 164 8.41 -9.10 -34.31
N ALA A 165 9.41 -9.49 -33.51
CA ALA A 165 10.10 -10.77 -33.64
C ALA A 165 9.41 -11.93 -32.92
N PHE A 166 8.77 -11.66 -31.76
CA PHE A 166 8.22 -12.68 -30.87
C PHE A 166 6.73 -12.49 -30.56
N GLY A 167 6.08 -11.45 -31.08
CA GLY A 167 4.70 -11.10 -30.74
C GLY A 167 4.53 -10.79 -29.25
N ASP A 168 3.33 -11.06 -28.73
CA ASP A 168 2.99 -10.84 -27.31
C ASP A 168 3.54 -11.92 -26.36
N ARG A 169 4.50 -12.74 -26.81
CA ARG A 169 5.02 -13.90 -26.05
C ARG A 169 5.84 -13.47 -24.84
N PHE A 170 6.49 -12.31 -24.93
CA PHE A 170 7.33 -11.76 -23.87
C PHE A 170 6.88 -10.36 -23.47
N LEU A 171 6.80 -10.13 -22.16
CA LEU A 171 6.72 -8.82 -21.57
C LEU A 171 8.14 -8.27 -21.41
N VAL A 172 8.40 -7.10 -21.99
CA VAL A 172 9.71 -6.43 -21.92
C VAL A 172 9.72 -5.50 -20.70
N LEU A 173 10.54 -5.85 -19.71
CA LEU A 173 10.85 -4.99 -18.57
C LEU A 173 12.22 -4.35 -18.76
N PHE A 174 12.37 -3.12 -18.30
CA PHE A 174 13.60 -2.36 -18.33
C PHE A 174 13.86 -1.79 -16.94
N GLN A 175 14.92 -2.28 -16.32
CA GLN A 175 15.18 -2.15 -14.89
C GLN A 175 16.66 -1.86 -14.63
N GLU A 176 16.97 -1.41 -13.41
CA GLU A 176 18.35 -1.21 -12.97
C GLU A 176 18.86 -2.39 -12.13
N SER A 177 20.09 -2.85 -12.42
CA SER A 177 20.81 -3.85 -11.63
C SER A 177 21.27 -3.24 -10.31
N LEU A 178 21.56 -4.06 -9.28
CA LEU A 178 22.01 -3.60 -7.95
C LEU A 178 23.15 -2.55 -7.96
N GLN A 179 23.93 -2.50 -9.03
CA GLN A 179 25.05 -1.58 -9.24
C GLN A 179 24.65 -0.30 -10.03
N GLY A 180 23.36 -0.09 -10.29
CA GLY A 180 22.81 1.03 -11.05
C GLY A 180 22.89 0.87 -12.58
N GLN A 181 23.19 -0.33 -13.08
CA GLN A 181 23.34 -0.54 -14.54
C GLN A 181 22.01 -0.98 -15.17
N PRO A 182 21.52 -0.30 -16.23
CA PRO A 182 20.25 -0.63 -16.86
C PRO A 182 20.34 -1.93 -17.66
N PHE A 183 19.33 -2.80 -17.49
CA PHE A 183 19.21 -4.07 -18.20
C PHE A 183 17.76 -4.33 -18.61
N PHE A 184 17.59 -5.06 -19.71
CA PHE A 184 16.28 -5.53 -20.14
C PHE A 184 16.02 -6.93 -19.59
N ALA A 185 14.79 -7.21 -19.16
CA ALA A 185 14.33 -8.53 -18.78
C ALA A 185 13.11 -8.91 -19.61
N LEU A 186 13.19 -10.07 -20.24
CA LEU A 186 12.08 -10.66 -20.99
C LEU A 186 11.43 -11.71 -20.11
N VAL A 187 10.18 -11.47 -19.73
CA VAL A 187 9.39 -12.37 -18.89
C VAL A 187 8.26 -12.94 -19.74
N PRO A 188 7.94 -14.24 -19.65
CA PRO A 188 6.79 -14.81 -20.35
C PRO A 188 5.52 -14.03 -20.05
N ASN A 189 4.73 -13.68 -21.07
CA ASN A 189 3.51 -12.93 -20.84
C ASN A 189 2.45 -13.82 -20.15
N PRO A 190 2.06 -13.54 -18.89
CA PRO A 190 1.09 -14.36 -18.17
C PRO A 190 -0.33 -14.23 -18.75
N ALA A 191 -0.60 -13.23 -19.60
CA ALA A 191 -1.90 -13.08 -20.25
C ALA A 191 -2.17 -14.19 -21.28
N GLN A 192 -1.15 -14.61 -22.04
CA GLN A 192 -1.28 -15.72 -23.00
C GLN A 192 -1.47 -17.08 -22.30
N ALA A 193 -0.81 -17.31 -21.17
CA ALA A 193 -1.01 -18.53 -20.37
C ALA A 193 -2.43 -18.64 -19.77
N LYS A 194 -3.13 -17.50 -19.64
CA LYS A 194 -4.55 -17.45 -19.25
C LYS A 194 -5.50 -17.54 -20.45
N GLU A 195 -5.11 -17.12 -21.65
CA GLU A 195 -5.94 -17.25 -22.85
C GLU A 195 -6.23 -18.71 -23.21
N ASP A 196 -5.29 -19.64 -22.96
CA ASP A 196 -5.53 -21.08 -23.14
C ASP A 196 -6.54 -21.69 -22.14
N ASN A 197 -6.86 -21.00 -21.04
CA ASN A 197 -7.76 -21.48 -19.98
C ASN A 197 -9.03 -20.64 -19.78
N VAL A 198 -9.20 -19.51 -20.48
CA VAL A 198 -10.26 -18.53 -20.18
C VAL A 198 -11.05 -18.19 -21.44
N SER A 199 -11.91 -19.12 -21.83
CA SER A 199 -13.10 -18.86 -22.67
C SER A 199 -14.23 -18.13 -21.91
N ASN A 200 -14.02 -17.80 -20.63
CA ASN A 200 -14.94 -16.99 -19.83
C ASN A 200 -14.39 -15.58 -19.66
N GLY A 201 -14.81 -14.65 -20.53
CA GLY A 201 -14.46 -13.24 -20.42
C GLY A 201 -14.77 -12.67 -19.03
N GLU A 202 -13.74 -12.55 -18.19
CA GLU A 202 -13.83 -11.81 -16.93
C GLU A 202 -14.09 -10.35 -17.28
N LYS A 203 -15.36 -9.93 -17.21
CA LYS A 203 -15.73 -8.52 -17.34
C LYS A 203 -15.00 -7.73 -16.25
N LEU A 204 -14.02 -6.91 -16.66
CA LEU A 204 -13.23 -6.04 -15.77
C LEU A 204 -14.12 -5.12 -14.94
N HIS A 205 -15.24 -4.68 -15.53
CA HIS A 205 -16.25 -3.86 -14.87
C HIS A 205 -17.42 -4.74 -14.44
N LYS A 206 -17.53 -4.99 -13.13
CA LYS A 206 -18.70 -5.61 -12.49
C LYS A 206 -19.53 -4.51 -11.81
N PRO A 207 -20.33 -3.73 -12.57
CA PRO A 207 -21.00 -2.53 -12.04
C PRO A 207 -22.00 -2.87 -10.93
N TRP A 208 -22.70 -4.01 -11.03
CA TRP A 208 -23.61 -4.45 -9.97
C TRP A 208 -22.91 -4.78 -8.66
N LEU A 209 -21.71 -5.36 -8.72
CA LEU A 209 -20.89 -5.63 -7.53
C LEU A 209 -20.45 -4.31 -6.90
N ALA A 210 -19.94 -3.37 -7.70
CA ALA A 210 -19.54 -2.04 -7.22
C ALA A 210 -20.71 -1.29 -6.57
N LEU A 211 -21.88 -1.31 -7.21
CA LEU A 211 -23.08 -0.66 -6.68
C LEU A 211 -23.56 -1.32 -5.37
N THR A 212 -23.57 -2.65 -5.30
CA THR A 212 -23.96 -3.38 -4.09
C THR A 212 -23.03 -3.06 -2.92
N LEU A 213 -21.71 -3.05 -3.18
CA LEU A 213 -20.72 -2.69 -2.17
C LEU A 213 -20.88 -1.23 -1.72
N LEU A 214 -21.06 -0.30 -2.65
CA LEU A 214 -21.32 1.11 -2.35
C LEU A 214 -22.56 1.29 -1.46
N MET A 215 -23.67 0.62 -1.78
CA MET A 215 -24.89 0.69 -0.99
C MET A 215 -24.69 0.10 0.41
N LEU A 216 -23.99 -1.04 0.51
CA LEU A 216 -23.69 -1.65 1.80
C LEU A 216 -22.76 -0.75 2.64
N THR A 217 -21.78 -0.10 2.02
CA THR A 217 -20.91 0.86 2.70
C THR A 217 -21.65 2.11 3.12
N GLY A 218 -22.59 2.61 2.31
CA GLY A 218 -23.49 3.69 2.70
C GLY A 218 -24.31 3.34 3.93
N PHE A 219 -24.84 2.11 4.00
CA PHE A 219 -25.55 1.63 5.18
C PHE A 219 -24.63 1.58 6.41
N THR A 220 -23.47 0.92 6.33
CA THR A 220 -22.57 0.78 7.49
C THR A 220 -22.02 2.12 7.97
N THR A 221 -21.62 3.01 7.06
CA THR A 221 -21.15 4.36 7.40
C THR A 221 -22.27 5.23 7.97
N THR A 222 -23.52 5.09 7.52
CA THR A 222 -24.64 5.82 8.12
C THR A 222 -24.89 5.37 9.56
N MET A 223 -24.82 4.07 9.85
CA MET A 223 -24.98 3.56 11.22
C MET A 223 -23.85 4.06 12.13
N VAL A 224 -22.60 3.98 11.68
CA VAL A 224 -21.45 4.47 12.46
C VAL A 224 -21.49 5.99 12.62
N GLY A 225 -21.89 6.75 11.60
CA GLY A 225 -22.05 8.19 11.70
C GLY A 225 -23.13 8.61 12.69
N ALA A 226 -24.21 7.83 12.80
CA ALA A 226 -25.25 8.05 13.80
C ALA A 226 -24.73 7.80 15.23
N GLU A 227 -23.93 6.76 15.43
CA GLU A 227 -23.25 6.47 16.70
C GLU A 227 -22.25 7.58 17.08
N MET A 228 -21.44 8.06 16.13
CA MET A 228 -20.50 9.17 16.33
C MET A 228 -21.19 10.48 16.73
N ALA A 229 -22.44 10.65 16.34
CA ALA A 229 -23.25 11.82 16.70
C ALA A 229 -24.01 11.65 18.04
N GLY A 230 -23.71 10.60 18.81
CA GLY A 230 -24.20 10.40 20.17
C GLY A 230 -25.47 9.56 20.33
N LEU A 231 -25.96 8.90 19.27
CA LEU A 231 -27.10 7.97 19.40
C LEU A 231 -26.68 6.71 20.14
N THR A 232 -27.42 6.34 21.19
CA THR A 232 -27.11 5.13 21.97
C THR A 232 -27.46 3.85 21.21
N PRO A 233 -26.83 2.69 21.51
CA PRO A 233 -27.16 1.42 20.87
C PRO A 233 -28.64 1.00 21.00
N ALA A 234 -29.34 1.50 22.02
CA ALA A 234 -30.77 1.27 22.23
C ALA A 234 -31.65 2.14 21.31
N GLU A 235 -31.18 3.32 20.94
CA GLU A 235 -31.83 4.28 20.03
C GLU A 235 -31.47 4.02 18.55
N LEU A 236 -30.44 3.20 18.31
CA LEU A 236 -29.96 2.81 16.99
C LEU A 236 -30.93 1.82 16.30
N GLN A 237 -32.17 2.25 16.12
CA GLN A 237 -33.15 1.56 15.28
C GLN A 237 -33.06 2.11 13.86
N VAL A 238 -33.28 1.26 12.85
CA VAL A 238 -33.36 1.71 11.46
C VAL A 238 -34.60 2.60 11.33
N GLY A 239 -34.38 3.91 11.33
CA GLY A 239 -35.44 4.91 11.37
C GLY A 239 -34.98 6.25 10.82
N ILE A 240 -35.94 7.15 10.60
CA ILE A 240 -35.72 8.47 9.97
C ILE A 240 -34.71 9.32 10.76
N GLN A 241 -34.67 9.18 12.08
CA GLN A 241 -33.72 9.91 12.94
C GLN A 241 -32.28 9.47 12.70
N THR A 242 -32.02 8.15 12.71
CA THR A 242 -30.70 7.56 12.43
C THR A 242 -30.19 7.98 11.05
N LEU A 243 -31.06 7.99 10.03
CA LEU A 243 -30.69 8.49 8.71
C LEU A 243 -30.34 9.97 8.74
N LYS A 244 -31.17 10.83 9.37
CA LYS A 244 -30.92 12.28 9.40
C LYS A 244 -29.58 12.65 10.03
N VAL A 245 -29.20 11.95 11.10
CA VAL A 245 -28.00 12.26 11.87
C VAL A 245 -26.75 11.58 11.27
N GLY A 246 -26.88 10.35 10.75
CA GLY A 246 -25.76 9.60 10.19
C GLY A 246 -25.42 9.90 8.72
N LEU A 247 -26.40 10.32 7.91
CA LEU A 247 -26.20 10.60 6.48
C LEU A 247 -25.13 11.67 6.19
N PRO A 248 -25.04 12.79 6.92
CA PRO A 248 -24.00 13.79 6.67
C PRO A 248 -22.58 13.21 6.71
N TYR A 249 -22.30 12.34 7.68
CA TYR A 249 -21.03 11.61 7.76
C TYR A 249 -20.86 10.64 6.58
N SER A 250 -21.86 9.77 6.35
CA SER A 250 -21.81 8.76 5.29
C SER A 250 -21.58 9.38 3.91
N LEU A 251 -22.34 10.41 3.55
CA LEU A 251 -22.20 11.11 2.28
C LEU A 251 -20.83 11.80 2.18
N GLY A 252 -20.38 12.44 3.25
CA GLY A 252 -19.06 13.08 3.29
C GLY A 252 -17.94 12.08 3.01
N ILE A 253 -17.88 10.99 3.78
CA ILE A 253 -16.78 10.03 3.70
C ILE A 253 -16.81 9.23 2.39
N LEU A 254 -17.99 8.83 1.91
CA LEU A 254 -18.14 8.14 0.62
C LEU A 254 -17.73 9.04 -0.55
N THR A 255 -18.04 10.33 -0.49
CA THR A 255 -17.64 11.27 -1.55
C THR A 255 -16.13 11.45 -1.56
N ILE A 256 -15.49 11.61 -0.40
CA ILE A 256 -14.04 11.77 -0.29
C ILE A 256 -13.31 10.52 -0.81
N LEU A 257 -13.65 9.33 -0.29
CA LEU A 257 -13.03 8.07 -0.70
C LEU A 257 -13.34 7.71 -2.16
N GLY A 258 -14.57 7.99 -2.60
CA GLY A 258 -14.98 7.78 -3.98
C GLY A 258 -14.21 8.66 -4.94
N CYS A 259 -14.04 9.95 -4.64
CA CYS A 259 -13.25 10.86 -5.45
C CYS A 259 -11.75 10.51 -5.44
N HIS A 260 -11.21 10.02 -4.31
CA HIS A 260 -9.84 9.50 -4.24
C HIS A 260 -9.63 8.34 -5.23
N GLU A 261 -10.43 7.28 -5.12
CA GLU A 261 -10.29 6.10 -6.01
C GLU A 261 -10.69 6.39 -7.46
N LEU A 262 -11.64 7.28 -7.70
CA LEU A 262 -12.03 7.68 -9.05
C LEU A 262 -10.92 8.49 -9.73
N SER A 263 -10.14 9.26 -8.97
CA SER A 263 -8.97 9.97 -9.49
C SER A 263 -7.88 9.00 -9.93
N HIS A 264 -7.61 7.96 -9.12
CA HIS A 264 -6.76 6.83 -9.51
C HIS A 264 -7.28 6.16 -10.79
N TYR A 265 -8.58 5.88 -10.85
CA TYR A 265 -9.22 5.22 -11.99
C TYR A 265 -9.07 6.01 -13.29
N TRP A 266 -9.32 7.33 -13.26
CA TRP A 266 -9.19 8.18 -14.44
C TRP A 266 -7.75 8.35 -14.89
N ALA A 267 -6.80 8.50 -13.96
CA ALA A 267 -5.38 8.51 -14.29
C ALA A 267 -4.94 7.20 -14.93
N ALA A 268 -5.41 6.05 -14.41
CA ALA A 268 -5.11 4.75 -14.97
C ALA A 268 -5.67 4.57 -16.39
N ILE A 269 -6.90 5.04 -16.66
CA ILE A 269 -7.48 5.04 -18.01
C ILE A 269 -6.65 5.88 -18.98
N HIS A 270 -6.22 7.08 -18.55
CA HIS A 270 -5.40 7.95 -19.39
C HIS A 270 -4.12 7.24 -19.87
N TYR A 271 -3.50 6.44 -19.00
CA TYR A 271 -2.33 5.62 -19.30
C TYR A 271 -2.62 4.24 -19.89
N LYS A 272 -3.88 3.95 -20.24
CA LYS A 272 -4.34 2.66 -20.80
C LYS A 272 -4.04 1.45 -19.89
N ILE A 273 -3.98 1.68 -18.58
CA ILE A 273 -3.81 0.62 -17.58
C ILE A 273 -5.16 -0.03 -17.34
N ARG A 274 -5.25 -1.36 -17.46
CA ARG A 274 -6.48 -2.12 -17.21
C ARG A 274 -6.77 -2.12 -15.71
N THR A 275 -7.88 -1.50 -15.29
CA THR A 275 -8.28 -1.39 -13.89
C THR A 275 -9.75 -1.76 -13.69
N THR A 276 -10.09 -2.20 -12.47
CA THR A 276 -11.49 -2.41 -12.07
C THR A 276 -12.17 -1.08 -11.72
N LEU A 277 -13.50 -1.10 -11.61
CA LEU A 277 -14.22 -0.01 -10.93
C LEU A 277 -13.80 0.07 -9.45
N PRO A 278 -13.93 1.25 -8.80
CA PRO A 278 -13.75 1.38 -7.36
C PRO A 278 -14.70 0.47 -6.60
N TYR A 279 -14.14 -0.38 -5.73
CA TYR A 279 -14.90 -1.23 -4.83
C TYR A 279 -14.75 -0.72 -3.40
N PHE A 280 -15.87 -0.34 -2.78
CA PHE A 280 -15.91 0.04 -1.37
C PHE A 280 -15.89 -1.20 -0.48
N ILE A 281 -15.25 -1.10 0.68
CA ILE A 281 -15.16 -2.17 1.67
C ILE A 281 -16.03 -1.80 2.87
N PRO A 282 -17.26 -2.36 2.99
CA PRO A 282 -18.18 -2.06 4.09
C PRO A 282 -17.79 -2.79 5.37
N ILE A 283 -17.82 -2.09 6.51
CA ILE A 283 -17.54 -2.64 7.83
C ILE A 283 -18.44 -2.00 8.86
N PRO A 284 -19.12 -2.77 9.73
CA PRO A 284 -20.09 -2.23 10.68
C PRO A 284 -19.45 -1.62 11.95
N PHE A 285 -18.16 -1.32 11.96
CA PHE A 285 -17.42 -0.80 13.12
C PHE A 285 -16.30 0.17 12.68
N PHE A 286 -15.61 0.77 13.64
CA PHE A 286 -14.51 1.73 13.44
C PHE A 286 -14.97 2.98 12.67
N LEU A 287 -14.72 3.08 11.36
CA LEU A 287 -15.13 4.20 10.51
C LEU A 287 -16.33 3.87 9.61
N GLY A 288 -16.94 2.69 9.76
CA GLY A 288 -18.01 2.24 8.85
C GLY A 288 -17.50 1.70 7.51
N THR A 289 -16.19 1.80 7.24
CA THR A 289 -15.53 1.33 6.02
C THR A 289 -14.02 1.13 6.24
N PHE A 290 -13.39 0.22 5.46
CA PHE A 290 -11.92 0.19 5.30
C PHE A 290 -11.41 1.03 4.14
N GLY A 291 -12.28 1.80 3.51
CA GLY A 291 -11.96 2.57 2.31
C GLY A 291 -12.56 1.96 1.06
N ALA A 292 -12.04 2.41 -0.07
CA ALA A 292 -12.30 1.84 -1.38
C ALA A 292 -10.96 1.53 -2.05
N PHE A 293 -10.99 0.65 -3.05
CA PHE A 293 -9.80 0.35 -3.84
C PHE A 293 -10.15 0.07 -5.29
N ILE A 294 -9.23 0.39 -6.19
CA ILE A 294 -9.18 -0.14 -7.55
C ILE A 294 -8.15 -1.28 -7.64
N GLN A 295 -8.41 -2.26 -8.49
CA GLN A 295 -7.43 -3.32 -8.77
C GLN A 295 -6.81 -3.11 -10.15
N MET A 296 -5.50 -2.90 -10.19
CA MET A 296 -4.71 -2.90 -11.42
C MET A 296 -4.53 -4.34 -11.95
N LYS A 297 -4.87 -4.55 -13.22
CA LYS A 297 -4.83 -5.85 -13.93
C LYS A 297 -3.76 -5.92 -15.00
N SER A 298 -3.08 -4.80 -15.27
CA SER A 298 -1.92 -4.73 -16.15
C SER A 298 -0.79 -3.95 -15.46
N PRO A 299 0.48 -4.25 -15.79
CA PRO A 299 1.62 -3.51 -15.27
C PRO A 299 1.60 -2.05 -15.73
N VAL A 300 2.20 -1.17 -14.92
CA VAL A 300 2.34 0.25 -15.23
C VAL A 300 3.43 0.45 -16.30
N PRO A 301 3.20 1.27 -17.34
CA PRO A 301 4.10 1.32 -18.49
C PRO A 301 5.47 1.96 -18.18
N HIS A 302 5.51 3.01 -17.38
CA HIS A 302 6.74 3.74 -17.04
C HIS A 302 6.59 4.53 -15.75
N ARG A 303 7.70 4.98 -15.15
CA ARG A 303 7.70 5.73 -13.87
C ARG A 303 6.84 7.00 -13.87
N LYS A 304 6.74 7.74 -14.99
CA LYS A 304 5.84 8.91 -15.10
C LYS A 304 4.35 8.54 -14.91
N ALA A 305 3.92 7.38 -15.41
CA ALA A 305 2.54 6.90 -15.24
C ALA A 305 2.32 6.40 -13.81
N LEU A 306 3.32 5.75 -13.22
CA LEU A 306 3.29 5.34 -11.82
C LEU A 306 3.08 6.55 -10.90
N PHE A 307 3.84 7.63 -11.13
CA PHE A 307 3.72 8.88 -10.39
C PHE A 307 2.33 9.51 -10.54
N ASP A 308 1.87 9.70 -11.78
CA ASP A 308 0.63 10.41 -12.06
C ASP A 308 -0.59 9.66 -11.51
N VAL A 309 -0.60 8.33 -11.60
CA VAL A 309 -1.64 7.52 -10.95
C VAL A 309 -1.54 7.70 -9.44
N ALA A 310 -0.37 7.46 -8.85
CA ALA A 310 -0.18 7.52 -7.39
C ALA A 310 -0.57 8.86 -6.77
N ILE A 311 -0.25 9.99 -7.40
CA ILE A 311 -0.56 11.32 -6.87
C ILE A 311 -2.02 11.73 -7.10
N ALA A 312 -2.69 11.19 -8.12
CA ALA A 312 -4.06 11.57 -8.46
C ALA A 312 -5.05 11.27 -7.33
N GLY A 313 -4.93 10.10 -6.69
CA GLY A 313 -5.79 9.73 -5.55
C GLY A 313 -5.73 10.73 -4.40
N PRO A 314 -4.58 10.91 -3.75
CA PRO A 314 -4.43 11.82 -2.61
C PRO A 314 -4.85 13.26 -2.92
N LEU A 315 -4.51 13.79 -4.10
CA LEU A 315 -4.92 15.14 -4.48
C LEU A 315 -6.44 15.22 -4.71
N GLY A 316 -7.02 14.25 -5.41
CA GLY A 316 -8.46 14.18 -5.66
C GLY A 316 -9.28 14.06 -4.38
N GLY A 317 -8.83 13.22 -3.45
CA GLY A 317 -9.42 13.07 -2.12
C GLY A 317 -9.31 14.37 -1.30
N LEU A 318 -8.12 14.98 -1.27
CA LEU A 318 -7.86 16.20 -0.49
C LEU A 318 -8.68 17.40 -0.99
N VAL A 319 -8.78 17.59 -2.31
CA VAL A 319 -9.57 18.69 -2.92
C VAL A 319 -11.04 18.63 -2.49
N VAL A 320 -11.57 17.44 -2.24
CA VAL A 320 -12.94 17.23 -1.76
C VAL A 320 -13.03 17.27 -0.24
N ALA A 321 -12.04 16.71 0.46
CA ALA A 321 -12.00 16.68 1.93
C ALA A 321 -11.91 18.08 2.53
N LEU A 322 -11.14 19.00 1.93
CA LEU A 322 -10.94 20.35 2.46
C LEU A 322 -12.24 21.19 2.52
N PRO A 323 -13.05 21.31 1.44
CA PRO A 323 -14.34 22.00 1.51
C PRO A 323 -15.35 21.33 2.46
N ILE A 324 -15.39 20.00 2.49
CA ILE A 324 -16.28 19.25 3.38
C ILE A 324 -15.91 19.49 4.84
N LEU A 325 -14.61 19.43 5.15
CA LEU A 325 -14.09 19.74 6.48
C LEU A 325 -14.41 21.18 6.86
N TRP A 326 -14.14 22.14 5.99
CA TRP A 326 -14.43 23.55 6.24
C TRP A 326 -15.91 23.76 6.57
N TRP A 327 -16.81 23.24 5.74
CA TRP A 327 -18.25 23.37 5.98
C TRP A 327 -18.66 22.68 7.28
N GLY A 328 -18.17 21.46 7.53
CA GLY A 328 -18.42 20.77 8.79
C GLY A 328 -17.97 21.58 10.01
N LEU A 329 -16.79 22.21 9.96
CA LEU A 329 -16.25 23.01 11.06
C LEU A 329 -17.13 24.21 11.40
N THR A 330 -17.78 24.84 10.41
CA THR A 330 -18.73 25.94 10.69
C THR A 330 -19.97 25.50 11.47
N GLN A 331 -20.23 24.19 11.55
CA GLN A 331 -21.33 23.59 12.31
C GLN A 331 -20.85 22.91 13.60
N SER A 332 -19.54 22.82 13.80
CA SER A 332 -18.92 22.24 14.99
C SER A 332 -18.98 23.21 16.17
N THR A 333 -18.94 22.69 17.38
CA THR A 333 -18.93 23.46 18.62
C THR A 333 -17.55 23.41 19.29
N VAL A 334 -17.26 24.44 20.08
CA VAL A 334 -16.01 24.55 20.82
C VAL A 334 -16.30 24.26 22.28
N GLU A 335 -15.60 23.25 22.81
CA GLU A 335 -15.78 22.78 24.18
C GLU A 335 -14.48 22.96 24.99
N PRO A 336 -14.55 23.07 26.33
CA PRO A 336 -13.37 23.14 27.17
C PRO A 336 -12.60 21.81 27.16
N MET A 337 -11.26 21.90 27.18
CA MET A 337 -10.35 20.75 27.09
C MET A 337 -10.57 19.75 28.25
N PRO A 338 -10.96 18.48 27.98
CA PRO A 338 -11.05 17.44 28.99
C PRO A 338 -9.66 16.87 29.35
N GLU A 339 -9.56 16.13 30.46
CA GLU A 339 -8.28 15.56 30.94
C GLU A 339 -7.65 14.54 29.99
N ASN A 340 -8.44 13.87 29.14
CA ASN A 340 -7.97 12.86 28.18
C ASN A 340 -8.53 13.12 26.77
N THR A 341 -7.63 13.38 25.82
CA THR A 341 -7.92 13.51 24.37
C THR A 341 -7.12 12.47 23.58
N ASN A 342 -7.64 12.05 22.43
CA ASN A 342 -6.94 11.15 21.50
C ASN A 342 -7.26 11.53 20.03
N LEU A 343 -6.59 10.91 19.05
CA LEU A 343 -6.75 11.28 17.63
C LEU A 343 -8.12 10.93 17.03
N LEU A 344 -8.89 10.05 17.67
CA LEU A 344 -10.14 9.48 17.17
C LEU A 344 -11.35 9.82 18.05
N ARG A 345 -11.17 10.74 19.00
CA ARG A 345 -12.23 11.23 19.90
C ARG A 345 -12.81 12.49 19.28
N PHE A 346 -13.85 12.30 18.46
CA PHE A 346 -14.41 13.35 17.63
C PHE A 346 -15.28 14.36 18.39
N ASP A 347 -15.82 13.97 19.55
CA ASP A 347 -16.56 14.80 20.51
C ASP A 347 -15.67 15.77 21.30
N ALA A 348 -14.35 15.52 21.31
CA ALA A 348 -13.38 16.34 22.04
C ALA A 348 -12.02 16.30 21.34
N LEU A 349 -12.02 16.59 20.03
CA LEU A 349 -10.83 16.49 19.21
C LEU A 349 -9.85 17.63 19.51
N ASP A 350 -8.61 17.27 19.83
CA ASP A 350 -7.51 18.23 19.85
C ASP A 350 -6.97 18.42 18.43
N TYR A 351 -7.37 19.53 17.81
CA TYR A 351 -6.98 19.92 16.46
C TYR A 351 -5.47 20.21 16.33
N ARG A 352 -4.74 20.42 17.44
CA ARG A 352 -3.30 20.74 17.46
C ARG A 352 -2.42 19.56 17.10
N PHE A 353 -2.98 18.36 17.06
CA PHE A 353 -2.28 17.17 16.59
C PHE A 353 -1.94 17.21 15.10
N SER A 354 -2.58 18.08 14.32
CA SER A 354 -2.30 18.27 12.90
C SER A 354 -2.20 19.77 12.59
N LEU A 355 -1.08 20.18 12.02
CA LEU A 355 -0.88 21.58 11.61
C LEU A 355 -1.92 22.01 10.57
N LEU A 356 -2.25 21.16 9.58
CA LEU A 356 -3.30 21.45 8.60
C LEU A 356 -4.66 21.64 9.28
N MET A 357 -5.03 20.71 10.17
CA MET A 357 -6.30 20.78 10.89
C MET A 357 -6.39 22.06 11.71
N THR A 358 -5.31 22.45 12.38
CA THR A 358 -5.28 23.70 13.17
C THR A 358 -5.45 24.94 12.31
N LEU A 359 -4.74 25.02 11.18
CA LEU A 359 -4.84 26.17 10.28
C LEU A 359 -6.26 26.33 9.72
N ILE A 360 -6.88 25.23 9.29
CA ILE A 360 -8.25 25.23 8.78
C ILE A 360 -9.25 25.57 9.89
N SER A 361 -9.10 24.97 11.08
CA SER A 361 -9.98 25.23 12.22
C SER A 361 -9.91 26.68 12.68
N LYS A 362 -8.69 27.25 12.77
CA LYS A 362 -8.50 28.67 13.12
C LYS A 362 -9.07 29.60 12.06
N ALA A 363 -8.92 29.26 10.79
CA ALA A 363 -9.52 30.03 9.71
C ALA A 363 -11.06 29.97 9.70
N ALA A 364 -11.66 28.83 10.06
CA ALA A 364 -13.12 28.65 10.08
C ALA A 364 -13.79 29.26 11.32
N LEU A 365 -13.21 29.08 12.52
CA LEU A 365 -13.82 29.41 13.82
C LEU A 365 -13.19 30.64 14.49
N GLY A 366 -12.05 31.12 13.99
CA GLY A 366 -11.42 32.36 14.43
C GLY A 366 -11.09 32.39 15.93
N ASN A 367 -11.58 33.41 16.61
CA ASN A 367 -11.28 33.66 18.03
C ASN A 367 -12.03 32.74 19.00
N GLN A 368 -12.93 31.88 18.51
CA GLN A 368 -13.56 30.87 19.34
C GLN A 368 -12.57 29.80 19.79
N LEU A 369 -11.49 29.59 19.02
CA LEU A 369 -10.41 28.68 19.37
C LEU A 369 -9.35 29.39 20.22
N GLY A 370 -9.08 28.80 21.39
CA GLY A 370 -8.07 29.27 22.32
C GLY A 370 -7.25 28.12 22.92
N ALA A 371 -6.31 28.47 23.80
CA ALA A 371 -5.30 27.52 24.29
C ALA A 371 -5.85 26.33 25.11
N ASN A 372 -7.06 26.43 25.66
CA ASN A 372 -7.67 25.35 26.46
C ASN A 372 -9.00 24.85 25.85
N THR A 373 -9.12 24.88 24.52
CA THR A 373 -10.31 24.41 23.83
C THR A 373 -10.05 23.17 22.98
N VAL A 374 -11.11 22.38 22.81
CA VAL A 374 -11.22 21.25 21.87
C VAL A 374 -12.42 21.47 20.94
N LEU A 375 -12.49 20.66 19.88
CA LEU A 375 -13.60 20.67 18.94
C LEU A 375 -14.51 19.47 19.18
N ASP A 376 -15.80 19.74 19.36
CA ASP A 376 -16.85 18.75 19.17
C ASP A 376 -17.29 18.83 17.70
N LEU A 377 -16.85 17.83 16.92
CA LEU A 377 -16.97 17.85 15.47
C LEU A 377 -18.37 17.43 15.01
N HIS A 378 -18.99 18.29 14.19
CA HIS A 378 -20.16 17.89 13.42
C HIS A 378 -19.84 16.67 12.53
N PRO A 379 -20.77 15.71 12.31
CA PRO A 379 -20.50 14.48 11.54
C PRO A 379 -19.88 14.70 10.14
N LEU A 380 -20.22 15.82 9.50
CA LEU A 380 -19.60 16.24 8.23
C LEU A 380 -18.11 16.64 8.39
N ALA A 381 -17.76 17.33 9.49
CA ALA A 381 -16.39 17.68 9.82
C ALA A 381 -15.56 16.44 10.16
N ILE A 382 -16.17 15.47 10.86
CA ILE A 382 -15.57 14.16 11.14
C ILE A 382 -15.16 13.47 9.83
N ALA A 383 -16.05 13.44 8.83
CA ALA A 383 -15.74 12.87 7.52
C ALA A 383 -14.56 13.58 6.83
N GLY A 384 -14.53 14.91 6.86
CA GLY A 384 -13.43 15.71 6.33
C GLY A 384 -12.09 15.45 7.03
N TYR A 385 -12.10 15.39 8.36
CA TYR A 385 -10.91 15.11 9.17
C TYR A 385 -10.37 13.68 8.95
N ILE A 386 -11.25 12.69 8.89
CA ILE A 386 -10.87 11.32 8.48
C ILE A 386 -10.32 11.32 7.05
N GLY A 387 -10.88 12.11 6.14
CA GLY A 387 -10.34 12.31 4.80
C GLY A 387 -8.89 12.80 4.81
N LEU A 388 -8.54 13.73 5.70
CA LEU A 388 -7.15 14.17 5.89
C LEU A 388 -6.27 13.03 6.41
N ILE A 389 -6.74 12.26 7.41
CA ILE A 389 -6.01 11.12 7.95
C ILE A 389 -5.76 10.07 6.87
N VAL A 390 -6.78 9.68 6.10
CA VAL A 390 -6.66 8.71 5.01
C VAL A 390 -5.68 9.19 3.94
N THR A 391 -5.74 10.48 3.58
CA THR A 391 -4.80 11.10 2.64
C THR A 391 -3.36 11.02 3.16
N ALA A 392 -3.13 11.38 4.43
CA ALA A 392 -1.81 11.30 5.03
C ALA A 392 -1.30 9.87 5.08
N LEU A 393 -2.15 8.90 5.43
CA LEU A 393 -1.77 7.50 5.47
C LEU A 393 -1.37 7.01 4.08
N ASN A 394 -2.16 7.32 3.05
CA ASN A 394 -1.85 6.95 1.67
C ASN A 394 -0.59 7.65 1.16
N LEU A 395 -0.30 8.89 1.58
CA LEU A 395 0.93 9.60 1.21
C LEU A 395 2.18 9.15 1.97
N MET A 396 2.07 8.27 2.97
CA MET A 396 3.24 7.75 3.65
C MET A 396 4.18 7.04 2.66
N PRO A 397 5.50 7.28 2.71
CA PRO A 397 6.44 6.71 1.76
C PRO A 397 6.73 5.25 2.14
N PHE A 398 5.80 4.35 1.81
CA PHE A 398 5.84 2.95 2.21
C PHE A 398 5.11 2.02 1.23
N GLY A 399 5.83 1.02 0.71
CA GLY A 399 5.26 -0.16 0.07
C GLY A 399 4.26 0.17 -1.04
N GLN A 400 3.07 -0.42 -0.92
CA GLN A 400 1.97 -0.31 -1.90
C GLN A 400 1.08 0.93 -1.69
N LEU A 401 1.40 1.79 -0.72
CA LEU A 401 0.67 3.04 -0.52
C LEU A 401 1.03 4.03 -1.63
N ASP A 402 0.15 5.00 -1.89
CA ASP A 402 0.33 6.01 -2.92
C ASP A 402 1.68 6.76 -2.76
N GLY A 403 2.07 7.10 -1.53
CA GLY A 403 3.36 7.71 -1.21
C GLY A 403 4.55 6.80 -1.48
N GLY A 404 4.39 5.48 -1.35
CA GLY A 404 5.40 4.49 -1.74
C GLY A 404 5.66 4.54 -3.24
N HIS A 405 4.59 4.55 -4.05
CA HIS A 405 4.68 4.68 -5.50
C HIS A 405 5.21 6.04 -5.95
N ILE A 406 4.88 7.14 -5.24
CA ILE A 406 5.46 8.47 -5.50
C ILE A 406 6.98 8.44 -5.30
N ILE A 407 7.46 7.93 -4.17
CA ILE A 407 8.90 7.85 -3.89
C ILE A 407 9.61 6.89 -4.86
N HIS A 408 8.97 5.78 -5.21
CA HIS A 408 9.49 4.85 -6.23
C HIS A 408 9.60 5.55 -7.57
N ALA A 409 8.55 6.23 -8.01
CA ALA A 409 8.61 6.96 -9.25
C ALA A 409 9.70 8.03 -9.24
N MET A 410 9.90 8.79 -8.15
CA MET A 410 10.93 9.84 -8.08
C MET A 410 12.36 9.30 -7.94
N LEU A 411 12.61 8.35 -7.03
CA LEU A 411 13.97 7.94 -6.62
C LEU A 411 14.36 6.54 -7.10
N GLY A 412 13.45 5.84 -7.78
CA GLY A 412 13.63 4.45 -8.20
C GLY A 412 13.32 3.43 -7.10
N GLN A 413 13.20 2.16 -7.51
CA GLN A 413 12.69 1.08 -6.66
C GLN A 413 13.54 0.85 -5.40
N ARG A 414 14.86 0.99 -5.48
CA ARG A 414 15.73 0.73 -4.32
C ARG A 414 15.55 1.76 -3.23
N ALA A 415 15.58 3.04 -3.61
CA ALA A 415 15.40 4.12 -2.67
C ALA A 415 14.02 4.03 -2.02
N ALA A 416 12.97 3.72 -2.79
CA ALA A 416 11.64 3.48 -2.22
C ALA A 416 11.59 2.34 -1.22
N VAL A 417 12.26 1.21 -1.49
CA VAL A 417 12.33 0.10 -0.53
C VAL A 417 13.07 0.53 0.74
N VAL A 418 14.19 1.25 0.63
CA VAL A 418 14.94 1.75 1.79
C VAL A 418 14.10 2.74 2.60
N THR A 419 13.49 3.74 1.94
CA THR A 419 12.60 4.72 2.56
C THR A 419 11.42 4.03 3.24
N GLY A 420 10.80 3.03 2.61
CA GLY A 420 9.74 2.25 3.21
C GLY A 420 10.19 1.50 4.47
N GLN A 421 11.39 0.92 4.50
CA GLN A 421 11.88 0.30 5.75
C GLN A 421 12.08 1.34 6.85
N ILE A 422 12.59 2.53 6.52
CA ILE A 422 12.75 3.63 7.47
C ILE A 422 11.37 4.05 8.01
N THR A 423 10.38 4.27 7.14
CA THR A 423 9.01 4.63 7.52
C THR A 423 8.39 3.60 8.45
N ARG A 424 8.58 2.30 8.18
CA ARG A 424 8.09 1.23 9.05
C ARG A 424 8.70 1.27 10.44
N VAL A 425 10.03 1.37 10.53
CA VAL A 425 10.72 1.44 11.82
C VAL A 425 10.30 2.69 12.57
N ALA A 426 10.24 3.84 11.89
CA ALA A 426 9.78 5.09 12.46
C ALA A 426 8.34 4.99 13.00
N MET A 427 7.43 4.37 12.26
CA MET A 427 6.03 4.18 12.70
C MET A 427 5.92 3.28 13.92
N VAL A 428 6.71 2.19 13.97
CA VAL A 428 6.77 1.32 15.16
C VAL A 428 7.28 2.11 16.36
N LEU A 429 8.35 2.88 16.22
CA LEU A 429 8.88 3.73 17.30
C LEU A 429 7.86 4.78 17.74
N LEU A 430 7.18 5.42 16.79
CA LEU A 430 6.15 6.42 17.07
C LEU A 430 4.97 5.81 17.82
N SER A 431 4.59 4.56 17.52
CA SER A 431 3.49 3.88 18.21
C SER A 431 3.73 3.65 19.70
N PHE A 432 4.98 3.61 20.15
CA PHE A 432 5.33 3.55 21.58
C PHE A 432 5.20 4.89 22.29
N ILE A 433 5.38 5.99 21.55
CA ILE A 433 5.22 7.35 22.06
C ILE A 433 3.73 7.73 22.06
N ARG A 434 2.99 7.26 21.05
CA ARG A 434 1.60 7.60 20.76
C ARG A 434 0.84 6.33 20.42
N SER A 435 0.02 5.86 21.36
CA SER A 435 -0.77 4.63 21.18
C SER A 435 -1.73 4.69 19.99
N ASP A 436 -2.12 5.90 19.54
CA ASP A 436 -2.99 6.10 18.37
C ASP A 436 -2.44 5.48 17.07
N PHE A 437 -1.10 5.42 16.92
CA PHE A 437 -0.46 4.87 15.72
C PHE A 437 -0.23 3.36 15.77
N PHE A 438 -0.63 2.68 16.86
CA PHE A 438 -0.35 1.26 17.06
C PHE A 438 -0.97 0.36 15.98
N ILE A 439 -2.23 0.61 15.60
CA ILE A 439 -2.91 -0.14 14.54
C ILE A 439 -2.18 0.05 13.21
N TRP A 440 -1.78 1.29 12.89
CA TRP A 440 -1.04 1.60 11.67
C TRP A 440 0.34 0.97 11.64
N ALA A 441 1.05 0.95 12.77
CA ALA A 441 2.33 0.26 12.90
C ALA A 441 2.21 -1.24 12.60
N ILE A 442 1.15 -1.91 13.08
CA ILE A 442 0.88 -3.32 12.78
C ILE A 442 0.62 -3.51 11.29
N ILE A 443 -0.20 -2.66 10.67
CA ILE A 443 -0.53 -2.75 9.24
C ILE A 443 0.75 -2.63 8.39
N LEU A 444 1.60 -1.63 8.65
CA LEU A 444 2.86 -1.45 7.90
C LEU A 444 3.91 -2.55 8.19
N LEU A 445 3.86 -3.16 9.37
CA LEU A 445 4.72 -4.30 9.71
C LEU A 445 4.37 -5.53 8.85
N LEU A 446 3.07 -5.78 8.66
CA LEU A 446 2.57 -6.94 7.91
C LEU A 446 2.61 -6.75 6.38
N MET A 447 2.51 -5.50 5.91
CA MET A 447 2.51 -5.17 4.49
C MET A 447 3.92 -5.28 3.88
N PRO A 448 4.08 -5.85 2.66
CA PRO A 448 5.36 -5.90 1.96
C PRO A 448 5.87 -4.50 1.56
N VAL A 449 7.19 -4.31 1.59
CA VAL A 449 7.82 -3.00 1.25
C VAL A 449 8.13 -2.86 -0.23
N GLY A 450 8.36 -3.97 -0.93
CA GLY A 450 8.62 -3.93 -2.37
C GLY A 450 7.31 -3.94 -3.15
N ASP A 451 7.21 -3.03 -4.12
CA ASP A 451 6.12 -3.03 -5.11
C ASP A 451 6.56 -3.66 -6.45
N GLN A 452 5.61 -3.86 -7.37
CA GLN A 452 5.88 -4.31 -8.74
C GLN A 452 6.49 -3.17 -9.56
N PRO A 453 7.69 -3.35 -10.14
CA PRO A 453 8.32 -2.31 -10.96
C PRO A 453 7.51 -2.02 -12.23
N ALA A 454 7.60 -0.77 -12.69
CA ALA A 454 7.07 -0.40 -14.00
C ALA A 454 7.79 -1.15 -15.12
N LEU A 455 7.15 -1.26 -16.29
CA LEU A 455 7.78 -1.89 -17.46
C LEU A 455 9.03 -1.13 -17.90
N ASN A 456 9.00 0.20 -17.86
CA ASN A 456 10.19 1.04 -17.93
C ASN A 456 10.43 1.74 -16.58
N ASP A 457 11.30 1.15 -15.77
CA ASP A 457 11.68 1.64 -14.44
C ASP A 457 12.97 2.48 -14.46
N VAL A 458 13.59 2.66 -15.63
CA VAL A 458 14.85 3.42 -15.79
C VAL A 458 14.56 4.88 -16.16
N SER A 459 13.46 5.16 -16.87
CA SER A 459 13.09 6.53 -17.25
C SER A 459 12.89 7.42 -16.03
N GLU A 460 13.48 8.62 -16.05
CA GLU A 460 13.34 9.63 -15.00
C GLU A 460 12.04 10.43 -15.12
N LEU A 461 11.71 11.18 -14.08
CA LEU A 461 10.58 12.12 -14.07
C LEU A 461 10.99 13.46 -14.69
N ASP A 462 10.01 14.27 -15.04
CA ASP A 462 10.21 15.68 -15.39
C ASP A 462 10.11 16.57 -14.15
N ASP A 463 10.77 17.73 -14.19
CA ASP A 463 10.87 18.68 -13.08
C ASP A 463 9.52 19.05 -12.44
N ARG A 464 8.44 19.06 -13.23
CA ARG A 464 7.08 19.36 -12.74
C ARG A 464 6.54 18.27 -11.82
N ARG A 465 6.76 17.01 -12.17
CA ARG A 465 6.35 15.87 -11.35
C ARG A 465 7.20 15.79 -10.09
N ASP A 466 8.49 16.08 -10.18
CA ASP A 466 9.33 16.14 -8.98
C ASP A 466 8.86 17.23 -8.00
N LEU A 467 8.50 18.42 -8.50
CA LEU A 467 7.90 19.47 -7.67
C LEU A 467 6.59 18.99 -7.02
N LEU A 468 5.71 18.35 -7.77
CA LEU A 468 4.46 17.81 -7.24
C LEU A 468 4.69 16.74 -6.17
N GLY A 469 5.73 15.91 -6.33
CA GLY A 469 6.12 14.91 -5.34
C GLY A 469 6.59 15.54 -4.03
N ILE A 470 7.40 16.61 -4.12
CA ILE A 470 7.82 17.40 -2.96
C ILE A 470 6.60 18.04 -2.27
N VAL A 471 5.64 18.58 -3.04
CA VAL A 471 4.38 19.12 -2.51
C VAL A 471 3.58 18.04 -1.79
N ALA A 472 3.49 16.82 -2.34
CA ALA A 472 2.80 15.71 -1.69
C ALA A 472 3.44 15.34 -0.34
N ILE A 473 4.77 15.30 -0.26
CA ILE A 473 5.50 15.09 1.00
C ILE A 473 5.24 16.25 1.97
N ALA A 474 5.21 17.49 1.48
CA ALA A 474 4.90 18.65 2.32
C ALA A 474 3.47 18.58 2.88
N ILE A 475 2.49 18.15 2.08
CA ILE A 475 1.10 17.91 2.52
C ILE A 475 1.07 16.83 3.61
N LEU A 476 1.77 15.71 3.41
CA LEU A 476 1.89 14.66 4.42
C LEU A 476 2.41 15.22 5.76
N ILE A 477 3.51 15.97 5.72
CA ILE A 477 4.12 16.59 6.90
C ILE A 477 3.14 17.55 7.58
N LEU A 478 2.43 18.35 6.79
CA LEU A 478 1.45 19.31 7.29
C LEU A 478 0.26 18.63 7.99
N ILE A 479 -0.16 17.46 7.52
CA ILE A 479 -1.24 16.69 8.15
C ILE A 479 -0.73 15.93 9.38
N LEU A 480 0.43 15.27 9.29
CA LEU A 480 0.91 14.33 10.31
C LEU A 480 1.57 15.02 11.51
N LEU A 481 2.26 16.15 11.30
CA LEU A 481 2.99 16.80 12.39
C LEU A 481 2.06 17.69 13.23
N PRO A 482 2.25 17.69 14.56
CA PRO A 482 1.57 18.61 15.45
C PRO A 482 2.05 20.05 15.20
N VAL A 483 1.24 21.01 15.65
CA VAL A 483 1.55 22.43 15.51
C VAL A 483 2.84 22.77 16.29
N PRO A 484 3.83 23.41 15.64
CA PRO A 484 5.02 23.89 16.34
C PRO A 484 4.65 24.97 17.39
N PRO A 485 5.27 24.99 18.58
CA PRO A 485 4.96 25.98 19.62
C PRO A 485 4.99 27.45 19.17
N PRO A 486 5.93 27.90 18.31
CA PRO A 486 5.93 29.28 17.81
C PRO A 486 4.69 29.60 16.97
N VAL A 487 4.19 28.63 16.19
CA VAL A 487 3.00 28.79 15.37
C VAL A 487 1.75 28.81 16.24
N ALA A 488 1.68 27.95 17.26
CA ALA A 488 0.58 27.94 18.23
C ALA A 488 0.45 29.30 18.94
N GLN A 489 1.57 29.84 19.44
CA GLN A 489 1.63 31.17 20.05
C GLN A 489 1.17 32.29 19.10
N TRP A 490 1.63 32.26 17.84
CA TRP A 490 1.23 33.24 16.83
C TRP A 490 -0.27 33.18 16.52
N LEU A 491 -0.85 31.98 16.51
CA LEU A 491 -2.28 31.76 16.30
C LEU A 491 -3.12 31.97 17.57
N GLN A 492 -2.50 32.27 18.72
CA GLN A 492 -3.13 32.43 20.03
C GLN A 492 -3.85 31.16 20.51
N ILE A 493 -3.19 30.00 20.39
CA ILE A 493 -3.71 28.67 20.73
C ILE A 493 -2.68 27.80 21.47
#